data_AF-A0A2V6PEJ2-F1
#
_entry.id   AF-A0A2V6PEJ2-F1
#
_cell.length_a   1.000
_cell.length_b   1.000
_cell.length_c   1.000
_cell.angle_alpha   90.00
_cell.angle_beta   90.00
_cell.angle_gamma   90.00
#
_symmetry.space_group_name_H-M   'P 1'
#
loop_
_entity.id
_entity.type
_entity.pdbx_description
1 polymer ?
#
loop_
_entity_poly.entity_id
_entity_poly.type
_entity_poly.pdbx_seq_one_letter_code
_entity_poly.pdbx_strand_id
1 'polypeptide(L)'
;VAAMNLDNFIVRPHRRLVEKYARPEAWAALASEALSELSHEVAGLPTELDPENEEAKRFDLPALNLQLVRLRSEPGFERLRDRVREIAGLLAEKDAIPMVREQMALIQDVQTDEWWQDVTVPMLEGMRRRLRGLVQLIDKRQRKPVFTNFEDRMGGEAGVTLPGFAVGTDHAKFVAKARAFLRQHLDHVVIAKLRMNRPLTASDLAELERMLAESGIGGPDEIQRAAEESRGLGLFVRSLVGLDREAAKEAMAGFIAGKALSANQLEFINLVVDHLTAHGVMEPARLYESPFTDVTPRGPDGLFQAAEMDQLLRTLEAVRTTAVAA
;
A
#
# COMPACT_ATOMS: atom_id res chain seq x y z
N VAL A 1 14.84 -0.54 -23.82
CA VAL A 1 15.28 -1.89 -23.40
C VAL A 1 16.70 -2.22 -23.84
N ALA A 2 17.05 -2.09 -25.13
CA ALA A 2 18.39 -2.45 -25.63
C ALA A 2 19.58 -1.74 -24.94
N ALA A 3 19.36 -0.54 -24.40
CA ALA A 3 20.36 0.24 -23.66
C ALA A 3 20.28 0.07 -22.12
N MET A 4 19.59 -0.95 -21.62
CA MET A 4 19.53 -1.24 -20.17
C MET A 4 20.69 -2.15 -19.78
N ASN A 5 21.48 -1.72 -18.80
CA ASN A 5 22.64 -2.49 -18.33
C ASN A 5 22.19 -3.69 -17.47
N LEU A 6 22.53 -4.91 -17.92
CA LEU A 6 22.15 -6.15 -17.23
C LEU A 6 22.91 -6.39 -15.92
N ASP A 7 24.02 -5.69 -15.69
CA ASP A 7 24.82 -5.77 -14.47
C ASP A 7 24.37 -4.74 -13.41
N ASN A 8 23.49 -3.82 -13.77
CA ASN A 8 22.89 -2.87 -12.84
C ASN A 8 21.98 -3.61 -11.83
N PHE A 9 22.20 -3.38 -10.53
CA PHE A 9 21.47 -4.06 -9.45
C PHE A 9 19.94 -3.92 -9.54
N ILE A 10 19.42 -2.84 -10.13
CA ILE A 10 17.99 -2.59 -10.34
C ILE A 10 17.46 -3.40 -11.53
N VAL A 11 18.28 -3.59 -12.56
CA VAL A 11 17.90 -4.31 -13.80
C VAL A 11 18.04 -5.82 -13.62
N ARG A 12 18.98 -6.28 -12.78
CA ARG A 12 19.27 -7.71 -12.55
C ARG A 12 18.04 -8.57 -12.18
N PRO A 13 17.14 -8.15 -11.28
CA PRO A 13 15.91 -8.90 -10.99
C PRO A 13 15.00 -9.08 -12.21
N HIS A 14 15.01 -8.12 -13.14
CA HIS A 14 14.18 -8.10 -14.34
C HIS A 14 14.93 -8.55 -15.61
N ARG A 15 16.12 -9.15 -15.46
CA ARG A 15 17.02 -9.53 -16.56
C ARG A 15 16.33 -10.36 -17.65
N ARG A 16 15.51 -11.34 -17.26
CA ARG A 16 14.76 -12.19 -18.20
C ARG A 16 13.85 -11.37 -19.12
N LEU A 17 13.18 -10.37 -18.59
CA LEU A 17 12.29 -9.48 -19.36
C LEU A 17 13.10 -8.55 -20.25
N VAL A 18 14.18 -7.98 -19.72
CA VAL A 18 15.07 -7.09 -20.47
C VAL A 18 15.70 -7.82 -21.66
N GLU A 19 16.19 -9.05 -21.48
CA GLU A 19 16.74 -9.88 -22.57
C GLU A 19 15.68 -10.28 -23.61
N LYS A 20 14.44 -10.58 -23.17
CA LYS A 20 13.29 -10.87 -24.05
C LYS A 20 12.97 -9.68 -24.96
N TYR A 21 12.82 -8.50 -24.38
CA TYR A 21 12.42 -7.28 -25.10
C TYR A 21 13.58 -6.49 -25.72
N ALA A 22 14.83 -6.89 -25.48
CA ALA A 22 16.00 -6.37 -26.21
C ALA A 22 16.02 -6.85 -27.67
N ARG A 23 15.37 -7.98 -27.97
CA ARG A 23 15.32 -8.58 -29.30
C ARG A 23 14.25 -7.93 -30.18
N PRO A 24 14.56 -7.47 -31.42
CA PRO A 24 13.59 -6.83 -32.31
C PRO A 24 12.35 -7.69 -32.62
N GLU A 25 12.51 -9.01 -32.64
CA GLU A 25 11.44 -9.97 -32.95
C GLU A 25 10.30 -9.91 -31.93
N ALA A 26 10.60 -9.56 -30.67
CA ALA A 26 9.61 -9.42 -29.61
C ALA A 26 8.64 -8.23 -29.84
N TRP A 27 8.98 -7.31 -30.75
CA TRP A 27 8.17 -6.14 -31.08
C TRP A 27 7.28 -6.35 -32.31
N ALA A 28 7.44 -7.46 -33.04
CA ALA A 28 6.65 -7.76 -34.24
C ALA A 28 5.17 -8.05 -33.90
N ALA A 29 4.90 -8.63 -32.73
CA ALA A 29 3.56 -8.86 -32.21
C ALA A 29 3.55 -8.68 -30.69
N LEU A 30 2.84 -7.66 -30.20
CA LEU A 30 2.68 -7.37 -28.78
C LEU A 30 1.29 -7.82 -28.31
N ALA A 31 1.23 -8.93 -27.59
CA ALA A 31 0.02 -9.36 -26.89
C ALA A 31 -0.29 -8.45 -25.67
N SER A 32 -1.52 -8.47 -25.18
CA SER A 32 -1.97 -7.68 -24.03
C SER A 32 -1.09 -7.89 -22.80
N GLU A 33 -0.70 -9.14 -22.56
CA GLU A 33 0.16 -9.55 -21.46
C GLU A 33 1.55 -8.90 -21.58
N ALA A 34 2.09 -8.83 -22.80
CA ALA A 34 3.38 -8.22 -23.06
C ALA A 34 3.37 -6.70 -22.83
N LEU A 35 2.24 -6.03 -23.10
CA LEU A 35 2.08 -4.60 -22.80
C LEU A 35 2.05 -4.35 -21.28
N SER A 36 1.35 -5.20 -20.53
CA SER A 36 1.31 -5.11 -19.07
C SER A 36 2.70 -5.34 -18.45
N GLU A 37 3.41 -6.39 -18.90
CA GLU A 37 4.79 -6.68 -18.49
C GLU A 37 5.72 -5.47 -18.77
N LEU A 38 5.68 -4.90 -19.97
CA LEU A 38 6.51 -3.76 -20.32
C LEU A 38 6.19 -2.51 -19.48
N SER A 39 4.91 -2.25 -19.20
CA SER A 39 4.47 -1.07 -18.45
C SER A 39 4.83 -1.13 -16.97
N HIS A 40 4.66 -2.28 -16.32
CA HIS A 40 4.83 -2.40 -14.86
C HIS A 40 6.27 -2.75 -14.47
N GLU A 41 6.94 -3.60 -15.26
CA GLU A 41 8.21 -4.21 -14.85
C GLU A 41 9.43 -3.62 -15.58
N VAL A 42 9.26 -3.08 -16.79
CA VAL A 42 10.38 -2.65 -17.66
C VAL A 42 10.45 -1.14 -17.83
N ALA A 43 9.32 -0.42 -17.91
CA ALA A 43 9.29 1.01 -18.22
C ALA A 43 10.04 1.90 -17.21
N GLY A 44 10.10 1.49 -15.94
CA GLY A 44 10.78 2.21 -14.87
C GLY A 44 12.27 1.91 -14.71
N LEU A 45 12.82 0.96 -15.47
CA LEU A 45 14.21 0.52 -15.29
C LEU A 45 15.21 1.55 -15.84
N PRO A 46 16.37 1.72 -15.17
CA PRO A 46 17.39 2.66 -15.61
C PRO A 46 18.00 2.21 -16.95
N THR A 47 18.30 3.19 -17.80
CA THR A 47 18.96 3.01 -19.10
C THR A 47 20.27 3.78 -19.15
N GLU A 48 21.24 3.32 -19.93
CA GLU A 48 22.52 4.01 -20.18
C GLU A 48 22.43 5.11 -21.24
N LEU A 49 21.22 5.40 -21.75
CA LEU A 49 21.03 6.53 -22.66
C LEU A 49 21.21 7.84 -21.90
N ASP A 50 21.84 8.81 -22.57
CA ASP A 50 21.92 10.17 -22.06
C ASP A 50 20.51 10.69 -21.74
N PRO A 51 20.35 11.43 -20.63
CA PRO A 51 19.06 11.98 -20.26
C PRO A 51 18.58 12.92 -21.37
N GLU A 52 17.44 12.57 -21.99
CA GLU A 52 16.82 13.44 -22.97
C GLU A 52 16.49 14.80 -22.37
N ASN A 53 16.66 15.84 -23.18
CA ASN A 53 16.45 17.22 -22.76
C ASN A 53 15.01 17.45 -22.25
N GLU A 54 14.86 18.20 -21.16
CA GLU A 54 13.57 18.42 -20.51
C GLU A 54 12.58 19.10 -21.47
N GLU A 55 13.05 20.08 -22.25
CA GLU A 55 12.24 20.80 -23.22
C GLU A 55 11.66 19.87 -24.31
N ALA A 56 12.40 18.85 -24.73
CA ALA A 56 11.89 17.86 -25.68
C ALA A 56 10.76 17.03 -25.06
N LYS A 57 10.93 16.57 -23.81
CA LYS A 57 9.88 15.82 -23.08
C LYS A 57 8.62 16.66 -22.84
N ARG A 58 8.80 17.94 -22.51
CA ARG A 58 7.70 18.89 -22.33
C ARG A 58 6.90 19.11 -23.61
N PHE A 59 7.53 19.01 -24.78
CA PHE A 59 6.85 19.07 -26.07
C PHE A 59 6.22 17.73 -26.48
N ASP A 60 6.86 16.61 -26.14
CA ASP A 60 6.29 15.28 -26.38
C ASP A 60 4.95 15.11 -25.65
N LEU A 61 4.81 15.65 -24.44
CA LEU A 61 3.59 15.55 -23.65
C LEU A 61 2.32 16.10 -24.37
N PRO A 62 2.25 17.36 -24.81
CA PRO A 62 1.08 17.85 -25.56
C PRO A 62 0.88 17.13 -26.89
N ALA A 63 1.96 16.74 -27.59
CA ALA A 63 1.86 15.99 -28.85
C ALA A 63 1.26 14.59 -28.67
N LEU A 64 1.71 13.84 -27.65
CA LEU A 64 1.17 12.52 -27.31
C LEU A 64 -0.27 12.62 -26.77
N ASN A 65 -0.56 13.66 -25.97
CA ASN A 65 -1.93 13.90 -25.52
C ASN A 65 -2.87 14.24 -26.68
N LEU A 66 -2.41 14.97 -27.71
CA LEU A 66 -3.21 15.19 -28.93
C LEU A 66 -3.54 13.87 -29.64
N GLN A 67 -2.57 12.95 -29.71
CA GLN A 67 -2.81 11.61 -30.28
C GLN A 67 -3.84 10.83 -29.46
N LEU A 68 -3.71 10.84 -28.12
CA LEU A 68 -4.65 10.17 -27.22
C LEU A 68 -6.07 10.75 -27.33
N VAL A 69 -6.19 12.07 -27.27
CA VAL A 69 -7.47 12.78 -27.38
C VAL A 69 -8.16 12.46 -28.71
N ARG A 70 -7.40 12.37 -29.81
CA ARG A 70 -7.92 12.00 -31.13
C ARG A 70 -8.38 10.54 -31.20
N LEU A 71 -7.65 9.62 -30.56
CA LEU A 71 -7.99 8.19 -30.55
C LEU A 71 -9.17 7.87 -29.64
N ARG A 72 -9.31 8.58 -28.53
CA ARG A 72 -10.31 8.33 -27.48
C ARG A 72 -11.51 9.26 -27.53
N SER A 73 -11.49 10.25 -28.43
CA SER A 73 -12.53 11.29 -28.54
C SER A 73 -12.75 12.06 -27.22
N GLU A 74 -11.66 12.37 -26.52
CA GLU A 74 -11.70 13.10 -25.23
C GLU A 74 -11.81 14.63 -25.45
N PRO A 75 -12.32 15.40 -24.47
CA PRO A 75 -12.31 16.86 -24.55
C PRO A 75 -10.89 17.43 -24.38
N GLY A 76 -10.61 18.61 -24.98
CA GLY A 76 -9.36 19.34 -24.75
C GLY A 76 -8.39 19.42 -25.94
N PHE A 77 -8.79 18.93 -27.12
CA PHE A 77 -8.02 19.02 -28.36
C PHE A 77 -7.60 20.46 -28.70
N GLU A 78 -8.56 21.39 -28.68
CA GLU A 78 -8.34 22.81 -28.99
C GLU A 78 -7.24 23.44 -28.13
N ARG A 79 -7.28 23.21 -26.81
CA ARG A 79 -6.28 23.75 -25.88
C ARG A 79 -4.87 23.20 -26.14
N LEU A 80 -4.78 21.91 -26.45
CA LEU A 80 -3.49 21.27 -26.77
C LEU A 80 -2.96 21.73 -28.12
N ARG A 81 -3.84 21.87 -29.11
CA ARG A 81 -3.54 22.44 -30.42
C ARG A 81 -2.94 23.83 -30.28
N ASP A 82 -3.61 24.72 -29.57
CA ASP A 82 -3.18 26.11 -29.43
C ASP A 82 -1.81 26.20 -28.73
N ARG A 83 -1.55 25.31 -27.77
CA ARG A 83 -0.23 25.22 -27.13
C ARG A 83 0.86 24.72 -28.08
N VAL A 84 0.56 23.78 -28.97
CA VAL A 84 1.50 23.34 -30.01
C VAL A 84 1.73 24.47 -31.03
N ARG A 85 0.70 25.22 -31.41
CA ARG A 85 0.82 26.40 -32.29
C ARG A 85 1.71 27.48 -31.68
N GLU A 86 1.56 27.76 -30.39
CA GLU A 86 2.42 28.71 -29.66
C GLU A 86 3.89 28.28 -29.74
N ILE A 87 4.18 27.01 -29.48
CA ILE A 87 5.54 26.46 -29.57
C ILE A 87 6.07 26.54 -31.02
N ALA A 88 5.24 26.24 -32.02
CA ALA A 88 5.59 26.39 -33.42
C ALA A 88 5.87 27.86 -33.79
N GLY A 89 5.09 28.82 -33.26
CA GLY A 89 5.33 30.25 -33.44
C GLY A 89 6.69 30.69 -32.90
N LEU A 90 7.04 30.26 -31.69
CA LEU A 90 8.36 30.53 -31.10
C LEU A 90 9.51 29.89 -31.89
N LEU A 91 9.28 28.74 -32.52
CA LEU A 91 10.25 28.13 -33.43
C LEU A 91 10.37 28.90 -34.75
N ALA A 92 9.27 29.46 -35.27
CA ALA A 92 9.30 30.24 -36.51
C ALA A 92 10.19 31.49 -36.38
N GLU A 93 10.27 32.09 -35.19
CA GLU A 93 11.19 33.20 -34.87
C GLU A 93 12.68 32.81 -34.94
N LYS A 94 13.01 31.52 -35.04
CA LYS A 94 14.38 30.99 -35.08
C LYS A 94 14.83 30.58 -36.50
N ASP A 95 14.32 31.24 -37.53
CA ASP A 95 14.63 31.01 -38.95
C ASP A 95 16.12 31.16 -39.31
N ALA A 96 16.87 31.91 -38.52
CA ALA A 96 18.32 32.06 -38.64
C ALA A 96 19.06 30.73 -38.44
N ILE A 97 18.50 29.79 -37.67
CA ILE A 97 19.12 28.48 -37.39
C ILE A 97 18.85 27.51 -38.55
N PRO A 98 19.87 26.92 -39.20
CA PRO A 98 19.69 26.04 -40.36
C PRO A 98 18.73 24.87 -40.11
N MET A 99 18.83 24.19 -38.97
CA MET A 99 17.97 23.05 -38.61
C MET A 99 16.50 23.42 -38.45
N VAL A 100 16.20 24.67 -38.04
CA VAL A 100 14.83 25.19 -37.95
C VAL A 100 14.32 25.55 -39.33
N ARG A 101 15.16 26.18 -40.16
CA ARG A 101 14.83 26.55 -41.54
C ARG A 101 14.47 25.33 -42.39
N GLU A 102 15.17 24.21 -42.21
CA GLU A 102 14.85 22.94 -42.87
C GLU A 102 13.43 22.43 -42.55
N GLN A 103 12.89 22.77 -41.39
CA GLN A 103 11.54 22.37 -40.96
C GLN A 103 10.52 23.51 -41.06
N MET A 104 10.87 24.65 -41.66
CA MET A 104 10.04 25.87 -41.67
C MET A 104 8.67 25.66 -42.32
N ALA A 105 8.61 24.89 -43.41
CA ALA A 105 7.34 24.56 -44.06
C ALA A 105 6.37 23.87 -43.09
N LEU A 106 6.86 22.87 -42.35
CA LEU A 106 6.05 22.19 -41.33
C LEU A 106 5.66 23.13 -40.18
N ILE A 107 6.58 23.99 -39.73
CA ILE A 107 6.33 24.95 -38.66
C ILE A 107 5.23 25.93 -39.05
N GLN A 108 5.20 26.36 -40.31
CA GLN A 108 4.16 27.26 -40.85
C GLN A 108 2.84 26.51 -41.03
N ASP A 109 2.86 25.30 -41.59
CA ASP A 109 1.66 24.48 -41.75
C ASP A 109 0.96 24.24 -40.40
N VAL A 110 1.71 23.87 -39.36
CA VAL A 110 1.16 23.64 -38.02
C VAL A 110 0.50 24.90 -37.42
N GLN A 111 0.83 26.10 -37.90
CA GLN A 111 0.19 27.34 -37.45
C GLN A 111 -1.12 27.65 -38.17
N THR A 112 -1.37 27.07 -39.34
CA THR A 112 -2.61 27.30 -40.10
C THR A 112 -3.75 26.42 -39.58
N ASP A 113 -4.99 26.87 -39.72
CA ASP A 113 -6.16 26.06 -39.36
C ASP A 113 -6.32 24.82 -40.24
N GLU A 114 -5.91 24.92 -41.51
CA GLU A 114 -6.03 23.87 -42.51
C GLU A 114 -5.29 22.58 -42.11
N TRP A 115 -4.09 22.69 -41.53
CA TRP A 115 -3.32 21.51 -41.12
C TRP A 115 -4.00 20.69 -40.02
N TRP A 116 -4.82 21.34 -39.20
CA TRP A 116 -5.55 20.69 -38.11
C TRP A 116 -6.89 20.11 -38.55
N GLN A 117 -7.38 20.47 -39.74
CA GLN A 117 -8.54 19.83 -40.32
C GLN A 117 -8.19 18.38 -40.65
N ASP A 118 -8.98 17.44 -40.13
CA ASP A 118 -8.80 15.99 -40.33
C ASP A 118 -7.43 15.42 -39.92
N VAL A 119 -6.73 16.04 -38.97
CA VAL A 119 -5.42 15.56 -38.53
C VAL A 119 -5.47 14.10 -38.05
N THR A 120 -4.48 13.32 -38.48
CA THR A 120 -4.35 11.90 -38.14
C THR A 120 -3.24 11.65 -37.13
N VAL A 121 -3.28 10.52 -36.41
CA VAL A 121 -2.23 10.14 -35.45
C VAL A 121 -0.84 10.05 -36.12
N PRO A 122 -0.69 9.47 -37.33
CA PRO A 122 0.59 9.50 -38.04
C PRO A 122 1.11 10.91 -38.33
N MET A 123 0.23 11.85 -38.67
CA MET A 123 0.63 13.26 -38.90
C MET A 123 1.15 13.91 -37.62
N LEU A 124 0.46 13.72 -36.50
CA LEU A 124 0.89 14.22 -35.19
C LEU A 124 2.22 13.61 -34.74
N GLU A 125 2.44 12.31 -35.00
CA GLU A 125 3.71 11.65 -34.69
C GLU A 125 4.86 12.16 -35.57
N GLY A 126 4.59 12.39 -36.87
CA GLY A 126 5.54 13.02 -37.77
C GLY A 126 5.96 14.41 -37.30
N MET A 127 4.98 15.23 -36.89
CA MET A 127 5.22 16.54 -36.29
C MET A 127 6.08 16.43 -35.03
N ARG A 128 5.70 15.55 -34.09
CA ARG A 128 6.42 15.35 -32.82
C ARG A 128 7.90 15.04 -33.06
N ARG A 129 8.19 14.06 -33.92
CA ARG A 129 9.57 13.62 -34.22
C ARG A 129 10.41 14.71 -34.85
N ARG A 130 9.85 15.49 -35.77
CA ARG A 130 10.57 16.55 -36.49
C ARG A 130 10.81 17.79 -35.65
N LEU A 131 9.87 18.15 -34.78
CA LEU A 131 9.97 19.38 -33.98
C LEU A 131 10.63 19.18 -32.61
N ARG A 132 10.58 18.00 -31.99
CA ARG A 132 11.08 17.79 -30.61
C ARG A 132 12.54 18.23 -30.40
N GLY A 133 13.40 17.98 -31.39
CA GLY A 133 14.82 18.34 -31.32
C GLY A 133 15.08 19.85 -31.50
N LEU A 134 14.12 20.59 -32.01
CA LEU A 134 14.21 22.03 -32.25
C LEU A 134 13.74 22.85 -31.05
N VAL A 135 12.84 22.33 -30.21
CA VAL A 135 12.24 23.06 -29.07
C VAL A 135 13.30 23.57 -28.08
N GLN A 136 14.42 22.87 -27.94
CA GLN A 136 15.55 23.32 -27.10
C GLN A 136 16.22 24.62 -27.58
N LEU A 137 15.99 25.01 -28.84
CA LEU A 137 16.55 26.23 -29.46
C LEU A 137 15.70 27.48 -29.16
N ILE A 138 14.54 27.31 -28.53
CA ILE A 138 13.71 28.42 -28.08
C ILE A 138 14.42 29.12 -26.92
N ASP A 139 14.59 30.44 -27.02
CA ASP A 139 15.32 31.20 -26.00
C ASP A 139 14.63 31.09 -24.64
N LYS A 140 15.41 30.72 -23.62
CA LYS A 140 14.94 30.62 -22.23
C LYS A 140 14.58 31.99 -21.61
N ARG A 141 14.67 33.09 -22.37
CA ARG A 141 14.55 34.49 -21.93
C ARG A 141 13.12 34.97 -21.66
N GLN A 142 12.08 34.24 -22.06
CA GLN A 142 10.69 34.56 -21.68
C GLN A 142 10.22 33.89 -20.37
N ARG A 143 11.14 33.38 -19.53
CA ARG A 143 10.75 33.06 -18.16
C ARG A 143 10.60 34.37 -17.41
N LYS A 144 9.36 34.92 -17.34
CA LYS A 144 9.03 35.90 -16.30
C LYS A 144 9.58 35.32 -15.00
N PRO A 145 10.50 35.98 -14.30
CA PRO A 145 10.95 35.50 -13.01
C PRO A 145 9.69 35.35 -12.16
N VAL A 146 9.32 34.10 -11.88
CA VAL A 146 8.26 33.81 -10.93
C VAL A 146 8.91 34.07 -9.59
N PHE A 147 8.81 35.31 -9.12
CA PHE A 147 9.06 35.62 -7.73
C PHE A 147 7.94 34.94 -6.96
N THR A 148 8.20 33.73 -6.49
CA THR A 148 7.40 33.09 -5.45
C THR A 148 7.65 33.83 -4.15
N ASN A 149 7.12 35.06 -4.05
CA ASN A 149 6.91 35.73 -2.79
C ASN A 149 5.57 35.23 -2.25
N PHE A 150 5.61 34.04 -1.64
CA PHE A 150 4.49 33.57 -0.85
C PHE A 150 4.65 34.22 0.52
N GLU A 151 3.82 35.20 0.84
CA GLU A 151 3.47 35.40 2.24
C GLU A 151 2.68 34.18 2.67
N ASP A 152 3.15 33.48 3.69
CA ASP A 152 2.41 32.39 4.32
C ASP A 152 1.07 32.93 4.79
N ARG A 153 0.02 32.70 4.01
CA ARG A 153 -1.34 32.81 4.49
C ARG A 153 -1.65 31.48 5.13
N MET A 154 -1.69 31.45 6.46
CA MET A 154 -2.34 30.35 7.17
C MET A 154 -3.80 30.32 6.72
N GLY A 155 -4.10 29.45 5.76
CA GLY A 155 -5.47 29.03 5.49
C GLY A 155 -6.02 28.28 6.69
N GLY A 156 -7.34 28.17 6.80
CA GLY A 156 -7.95 27.29 7.79
C GLY A 156 -7.38 25.88 7.67
N GLU A 157 -7.11 25.25 8.81
CA GLU A 157 -6.54 23.91 8.87
C GLU A 157 -7.37 22.94 8.02
N ALA A 158 -6.78 22.47 6.92
CA ALA A 158 -7.32 21.37 6.15
C ALA A 158 -6.67 20.09 6.67
N GLY A 159 -7.38 19.35 7.51
CA GLY A 159 -6.93 18.04 7.97
C GLY A 159 -6.80 17.08 6.80
N VAL A 160 -5.57 16.82 6.35
CA VAL A 160 -5.29 15.77 5.38
C VAL A 160 -4.92 14.51 6.16
N THR A 161 -5.83 13.54 6.18
CA THR A 161 -5.57 12.21 6.76
C THR A 161 -4.64 11.45 5.83
N LEU A 162 -3.35 11.40 6.16
CA LEU A 162 -2.36 10.60 5.44
C LEU A 162 -2.53 9.11 5.80
N PRO A 163 -2.88 8.22 4.85
CA PRO A 163 -2.93 6.78 5.13
C PRO A 163 -1.52 6.27 5.45
N GLY A 164 -1.33 5.78 6.69
CA GLY A 164 -0.04 5.30 7.21
C GLY A 164 0.76 6.30 8.04
N PHE A 165 0.35 7.57 8.13
CA PHE A 165 0.98 8.60 8.97
C PHE A 165 0.05 9.13 10.07
N ALA A 166 -0.93 8.34 10.52
CA ALA A 166 -1.64 8.60 11.76
C ALA A 166 -0.69 8.33 12.93
N VAL A 167 0.02 9.37 13.38
CA VAL A 167 0.61 9.54 14.72
C VAL A 167 1.03 8.23 15.38
N GLY A 168 2.16 7.66 14.93
CA GLY A 168 2.78 6.47 15.55
C GLY A 168 3.14 6.64 17.03
N THR A 169 2.99 7.85 17.58
CA THR A 169 3.19 8.17 18.99
C THR A 169 1.95 8.02 19.87
N ASP A 170 0.72 7.92 19.31
CA ASP A 170 -0.50 7.86 20.13
C ASP A 170 -1.03 6.45 20.34
N HIS A 171 -1.02 5.57 19.32
CA HIS A 171 -1.59 4.23 19.47
C HIS A 171 -0.91 3.40 20.58
N ALA A 172 0.43 3.42 20.65
CA ALA A 172 1.15 2.73 21.72
C ALA A 172 0.82 3.31 23.11
N LYS A 173 0.59 4.63 23.21
CA LYS A 173 0.17 5.30 24.45
C LYS A 173 -1.28 4.98 24.80
N PHE A 174 -2.17 4.94 23.82
CA PHE A 174 -3.55 4.50 23.96
C PHE A 174 -3.60 3.07 24.51
N VAL A 175 -2.89 2.12 23.88
CA VAL A 175 -2.81 0.73 24.34
C VAL A 175 -2.25 0.64 25.77
N ALA A 176 -1.21 1.41 26.09
CA ALA A 176 -0.62 1.43 27.43
C ALA A 176 -1.59 1.98 28.48
N LYS A 177 -2.29 3.09 28.18
CA LYS A 177 -3.31 3.69 29.05
C LYS A 177 -4.52 2.77 29.22
N ALA A 178 -5.03 2.21 28.13
CA ALA A 178 -6.15 1.27 28.13
C ALA A 178 -5.83 0.06 29.02
N ARG A 179 -4.63 -0.52 28.86
CA ARG A 179 -4.16 -1.60 29.73
C ARG A 179 -4.10 -1.18 31.21
N ALA A 180 -3.60 0.02 31.51
CA ALA A 180 -3.52 0.51 32.88
C ALA A 180 -4.91 0.69 33.52
N PHE A 181 -5.85 1.27 32.78
CA PHE A 181 -7.23 1.46 33.22
C PHE A 181 -7.97 0.15 33.41
N LEU A 182 -7.92 -0.75 32.42
CA LEU A 182 -8.58 -2.05 32.53
C LEU A 182 -8.06 -2.88 33.70
N ARG A 183 -6.77 -2.73 34.06
CA ARG A 183 -6.19 -3.35 35.26
C ARG A 183 -6.67 -2.76 36.58
N GLN A 184 -7.13 -1.51 36.59
CA GLN A 184 -7.73 -0.88 37.77
C GLN A 184 -9.20 -1.27 37.95
N HIS A 185 -9.86 -1.75 36.88
CA HIS A 185 -11.28 -2.12 36.85
C HIS A 185 -11.51 -3.62 36.63
N LEU A 186 -10.59 -4.47 37.10
CA LEU A 186 -10.68 -5.92 36.95
C LEU A 186 -11.88 -6.55 37.67
N ASP A 187 -12.44 -5.85 38.65
CA ASP A 187 -13.62 -6.20 39.41
C ASP A 187 -14.93 -5.91 38.66
N HIS A 188 -14.88 -5.13 37.58
CA HIS A 188 -16.05 -4.85 36.77
C HIS A 188 -16.58 -6.14 36.11
N VAL A 189 -17.90 -6.35 36.18
CA VAL A 189 -18.57 -7.61 35.76
C VAL A 189 -18.16 -8.06 34.36
N VAL A 190 -18.10 -7.13 33.40
CA VAL A 190 -17.77 -7.47 32.01
C VAL A 190 -16.28 -7.85 31.83
N ILE A 191 -15.38 -7.16 32.52
CA ILE A 191 -13.94 -7.48 32.48
C ILE A 191 -13.69 -8.82 33.19
N ALA A 192 -14.38 -9.08 34.30
CA ALA A 192 -14.35 -10.36 35.01
C ALA A 192 -14.86 -11.51 34.12
N LYS A 193 -15.95 -11.31 33.35
CA LYS A 193 -16.45 -12.29 32.37
C LYS A 193 -15.39 -12.62 31.32
N LEU A 194 -14.72 -11.61 30.76
CA LEU A 194 -13.63 -11.78 29.80
C LEU A 194 -12.48 -12.61 30.38
N ARG A 195 -12.05 -12.30 31.61
CA ARG A 195 -10.96 -13.04 32.29
C ARG A 195 -11.35 -14.46 32.65
N MET A 196 -12.60 -14.69 33.02
CA MET A 196 -13.12 -16.01 33.38
C MET A 196 -13.58 -16.84 32.17
N ASN A 197 -13.22 -16.43 30.94
CA ASN A 197 -13.58 -17.09 29.69
C ASN A 197 -15.10 -17.34 29.54
N ARG A 198 -15.93 -16.41 30.02
CA ARG A 198 -17.39 -16.50 29.90
C ARG A 198 -17.86 -15.80 28.62
N PRO A 199 -18.88 -16.33 27.92
CA PRO A 199 -19.43 -15.68 26.73
C PRO A 199 -19.92 -14.26 27.02
N LEU A 200 -19.61 -13.34 26.11
CA LEU A 200 -20.10 -11.96 26.15
C LEU A 200 -21.44 -11.81 25.42
N THR A 201 -22.32 -10.98 25.98
CA THR A 201 -23.55 -10.54 25.30
C THR A 201 -23.34 -9.21 24.57
N ALA A 202 -24.28 -8.84 23.69
CA ALA A 202 -24.25 -7.53 23.04
C ALA A 202 -24.28 -6.35 24.05
N SER A 203 -24.99 -6.51 25.17
CA SER A 203 -25.01 -5.50 26.24
C SER A 203 -23.66 -5.38 26.94
N ASP A 204 -22.93 -6.50 27.09
CA ASP A 204 -21.59 -6.49 27.67
C ASP A 204 -20.60 -5.73 26.76
N LEU A 205 -20.71 -5.87 25.43
CA LEU A 205 -19.88 -5.10 24.49
C LEU A 205 -20.17 -3.59 24.54
N ALA A 206 -21.45 -3.21 24.55
CA ALA A 206 -21.83 -1.80 24.66
C ALA A 206 -21.32 -1.17 25.98
N GLU A 207 -21.32 -1.95 27.06
CA GLU A 207 -20.80 -1.55 28.35
C GLU A 207 -19.26 -1.37 28.33
N LEU A 208 -18.51 -2.25 27.66
CA LEU A 208 -17.07 -2.09 27.46
C LEU A 208 -16.73 -0.84 26.64
N GLU A 209 -17.50 -0.58 25.59
CA GLU A 209 -17.33 0.59 24.75
C GLU A 209 -17.56 1.87 25.55
N ARG A 210 -18.64 1.92 26.35
CA ARG A 210 -18.92 3.02 27.27
C ARG A 210 -17.80 3.24 28.27
N MET A 211 -17.33 2.17 28.95
CA MET A 211 -16.24 2.27 29.93
C MET A 211 -14.95 2.84 29.33
N LEU A 212 -14.58 2.38 28.13
CA LEU A 212 -13.38 2.87 27.45
C LEU A 212 -13.56 4.33 27.00
N ALA A 213 -14.75 4.73 26.54
CA ALA A 213 -15.04 6.11 26.18
C ALA A 213 -15.01 7.06 27.40
N GLU A 214 -15.62 6.67 28.53
CA GLU A 214 -15.67 7.47 29.77
C GLU A 214 -14.29 7.65 30.42
N SER A 215 -13.37 6.71 30.19
CA SER A 215 -12.01 6.76 30.73
C SER A 215 -11.14 7.90 30.13
N GLY A 216 -11.56 8.49 29.01
CA GLY A 216 -10.80 9.54 28.31
C GLY A 216 -9.46 9.06 27.73
N ILE A 217 -9.27 7.75 27.58
CA ILE A 217 -8.02 7.13 27.13
C ILE A 217 -7.77 7.28 25.64
N GLY A 218 -8.86 7.37 24.86
CA GLY A 218 -8.86 7.62 23.43
C GLY A 218 -10.24 8.06 22.95
N GLY A 219 -10.30 8.66 21.77
CA GLY A 219 -11.57 9.01 21.13
C GLY A 219 -12.35 7.76 20.68
N PRO A 220 -13.66 7.89 20.39
CA PRO A 220 -14.47 6.78 19.86
C PRO A 220 -13.85 6.15 18.60
N ASP A 221 -13.22 6.95 17.74
CA ASP A 221 -12.54 6.49 16.53
C ASP A 221 -11.32 5.59 16.83
N GLU A 222 -10.60 5.85 17.91
CA GLU A 222 -9.43 5.04 18.30
C GLU A 222 -9.85 3.68 18.86
N ILE A 223 -10.94 3.66 19.63
CA ILE A 223 -11.55 2.44 20.16
C ILE A 223 -12.07 1.59 19.00
N GLN A 224 -12.76 2.20 18.03
CA GLN A 224 -13.26 1.52 16.85
C GLN A 224 -12.12 0.92 16.02
N ARG A 225 -11.07 1.70 15.75
CA ARG A 225 -9.88 1.21 15.03
C ARG A 225 -9.22 0.03 15.75
N ALA A 226 -9.04 0.12 17.07
CA ALA A 226 -8.44 -0.96 17.85
C ALA A 226 -9.31 -2.23 17.86
N ALA A 227 -10.64 -2.06 17.88
CA ALA A 227 -11.58 -3.17 17.74
C ALA A 227 -11.49 -3.82 16.35
N GLU A 228 -11.39 -3.05 15.27
CA GLU A 228 -11.24 -3.56 13.90
C GLU A 228 -9.93 -4.33 13.71
N GLU A 229 -8.81 -3.79 14.19
CA GLU A 229 -7.50 -4.45 14.14
C GLU A 229 -7.48 -5.77 14.91
N SER A 230 -8.17 -5.82 16.05
CA SER A 230 -8.27 -7.02 16.90
C SER A 230 -9.43 -7.95 16.52
N ARG A 231 -10.15 -7.66 15.44
CA ARG A 231 -11.34 -8.41 14.97
C ARG A 231 -12.47 -8.50 16.02
N GLY A 232 -12.58 -7.49 16.87
CA GLY A 232 -13.63 -7.33 17.88
C GLY A 232 -13.15 -6.64 19.16
N LEU A 233 -14.03 -5.84 19.78
CA LEU A 233 -13.71 -5.11 21.01
C LEU A 233 -13.39 -6.04 22.19
N GLY A 234 -14.13 -7.15 22.33
CA GLY A 234 -13.88 -8.12 23.40
C GLY A 234 -12.52 -8.81 23.27
N LEU A 235 -12.07 -9.10 22.04
CA LEU A 235 -10.75 -9.64 21.76
C LEU A 235 -9.65 -8.61 22.07
N PHE A 236 -9.86 -7.35 21.69
CA PHE A 236 -8.95 -6.26 22.04
C PHE A 236 -8.78 -6.14 23.55
N VAL A 237 -9.87 -6.01 24.31
CA VAL A 237 -9.82 -5.87 25.77
C VAL A 237 -9.16 -7.10 26.41
N ARG A 238 -9.52 -8.31 25.97
CA ARG A 238 -8.93 -9.55 26.49
C ARG A 238 -7.42 -9.63 26.20
N SER A 239 -6.95 -9.11 25.07
CA SER A 239 -5.52 -9.02 24.76
C SER A 239 -4.72 -8.14 25.72
N LEU A 240 -5.38 -7.21 26.40
CA LEU A 240 -4.76 -6.28 27.34
C LEU A 240 -4.77 -6.80 28.79
N VAL A 241 -5.85 -7.48 29.19
CA VAL A 241 -6.03 -7.97 30.56
C VAL A 241 -5.56 -9.42 30.77
N GLY A 242 -5.52 -10.22 29.71
CA GLY A 242 -5.24 -11.65 29.80
C GLY A 242 -6.43 -12.50 30.28
N LEU A 243 -6.24 -13.82 30.35
CA LEU A 243 -7.19 -14.72 31.00
C LEU A 243 -6.79 -14.97 32.45
N ASP A 244 -7.76 -15.35 33.28
CA ASP A 244 -7.46 -15.94 34.58
C ASP A 244 -6.80 -17.31 34.42
N ARG A 245 -5.81 -17.62 35.26
CA ARG A 245 -5.04 -18.86 35.15
C ARG A 245 -5.91 -20.09 35.34
N GLU A 246 -6.89 -20.04 36.25
CA GLU A 246 -7.79 -21.16 36.48
C GLU A 246 -8.79 -21.32 35.33
N ALA A 247 -9.28 -20.22 34.76
CA ALA A 247 -10.13 -20.25 33.57
C ALA A 247 -9.39 -20.79 32.33
N ALA A 248 -8.11 -20.45 32.17
CA ALA A 248 -7.27 -20.99 31.09
C ALA A 248 -7.02 -22.50 31.26
N LYS A 249 -6.78 -22.97 32.49
CA LYS A 249 -6.69 -24.41 32.79
C LYS A 249 -8.00 -25.14 32.55
N GLU A 250 -9.13 -24.56 32.97
CA GLU A 250 -10.47 -25.14 32.77
C GLU A 250 -10.78 -25.28 31.28
N ALA A 251 -10.46 -24.26 30.47
CA ALA A 251 -10.61 -24.34 29.02
C ALA A 251 -9.78 -25.47 28.39
N MET A 252 -8.56 -25.68 28.91
CA MET A 252 -7.68 -26.76 28.47
C MET A 252 -8.02 -28.13 29.07
N ALA A 253 -8.84 -28.19 30.12
CA ALA A 253 -9.17 -29.44 30.82
C ALA A 253 -9.85 -30.44 29.88
N GLY A 254 -10.71 -29.98 28.96
CA GLY A 254 -11.34 -30.84 27.96
C GLY A 254 -10.37 -31.47 26.96
N PHE A 255 -9.23 -30.83 26.70
CA PHE A 255 -8.16 -31.39 25.88
C PHE A 255 -7.32 -32.42 26.62
N ILE A 256 -7.08 -32.19 27.92
CA ILE A 256 -6.28 -33.06 28.80
C ILE A 256 -7.07 -34.31 29.24
N ALA A 257 -8.38 -34.18 29.43
CA ALA A 257 -9.23 -35.23 29.98
C ALA A 257 -9.12 -36.54 29.19
N GLY A 258 -8.83 -37.63 29.90
CA GLY A 258 -8.74 -38.98 29.33
C GLY A 258 -7.43 -39.30 28.58
N LYS A 259 -6.44 -38.40 28.59
CA LYS A 259 -5.14 -38.62 27.94
C LYS A 259 -4.02 -38.86 28.97
N ALA A 260 -3.15 -39.81 28.68
CA ALA A 260 -1.87 -39.99 29.39
C ALA A 260 -0.79 -39.17 28.66
N LEU A 261 -0.62 -37.92 29.08
CA LEU A 261 0.33 -36.99 28.45
C LEU A 261 1.76 -37.21 28.98
N SER A 262 2.73 -37.12 28.07
CA SER A 262 4.16 -37.10 28.41
C SER A 262 4.57 -35.78 29.06
N ALA A 263 5.75 -35.74 29.69
CA ALA A 263 6.29 -34.54 30.32
C ALA A 263 6.37 -33.35 29.35
N ASN A 264 6.86 -33.57 28.13
CA ASN A 264 6.98 -32.52 27.12
C ASN A 264 5.61 -32.02 26.63
N GLN A 265 4.61 -32.91 26.51
CA GLN A 265 3.24 -32.51 26.16
C GLN A 265 2.60 -31.67 27.28
N LEU A 266 2.82 -32.02 28.55
CA LEU A 266 2.35 -31.24 29.69
C LEU A 266 3.02 -29.87 29.77
N GLU A 267 4.34 -29.81 29.54
CA GLU A 267 5.07 -28.55 29.46
C GLU A 267 4.54 -27.65 28.34
N PHE A 268 4.29 -28.21 27.16
CA PHE A 268 3.70 -27.48 26.04
C PHE A 268 2.32 -26.91 26.39
N ILE A 269 1.45 -27.69 27.03
CA ILE A 269 0.13 -27.21 27.45
C ILE A 269 0.26 -26.12 28.53
N ASN A 270 1.21 -26.23 29.45
CA ASN A 270 1.47 -25.18 30.42
C ASN A 270 1.93 -23.87 29.74
N LEU A 271 2.77 -23.94 28.71
CA LEU A 271 3.13 -22.77 27.89
C LEU A 271 1.90 -22.16 27.22
N VAL A 272 0.95 -22.98 26.76
CA VAL A 272 -0.31 -22.48 26.19
C VAL A 272 -1.14 -21.77 27.27
N VAL A 273 -1.28 -22.37 28.45
CA VAL A 273 -1.98 -21.76 29.58
C VAL A 273 -1.32 -20.45 30.00
N ASP A 274 0.01 -20.40 30.09
CA ASP A 274 0.74 -19.19 30.47
C ASP A 274 0.58 -18.09 29.41
N HIS A 275 0.59 -18.44 28.12
CA HIS A 275 0.35 -17.49 27.04
C HIS A 275 -1.09 -16.95 27.05
N LEU A 276 -2.09 -17.82 27.22
CA LEU A 276 -3.48 -17.40 27.39
C LEU A 276 -3.65 -16.52 28.64
N THR A 277 -2.95 -16.83 29.73
CA THR A 277 -2.98 -16.01 30.95
C THR A 277 -2.41 -14.61 30.69
N ALA A 278 -1.32 -14.50 29.93
CA ALA A 278 -0.64 -13.23 29.66
C ALA A 278 -1.30 -12.38 28.57
N HIS A 279 -1.75 -13.02 27.49
CA HIS A 279 -2.21 -12.38 26.26
C HIS A 279 -3.69 -12.60 25.96
N GLY A 280 -4.39 -13.46 26.71
CA GLY A 280 -5.84 -13.63 26.65
C GLY A 280 -6.37 -14.35 25.41
N VAL A 281 -5.61 -14.35 24.31
CA VAL A 281 -5.92 -15.00 23.03
C VAL A 281 -4.64 -15.62 22.47
N MET A 282 -4.80 -16.62 21.62
CA MET A 282 -3.67 -17.24 20.93
C MET A 282 -4.08 -17.55 19.49
N GLU A 283 -3.31 -17.03 18.54
CA GLU A 283 -3.45 -17.39 17.12
C GLU A 283 -2.73 -18.73 16.85
N PRO A 284 -3.27 -19.62 16.00
CA PRO A 284 -2.68 -20.92 15.69
C PRO A 284 -1.21 -20.87 15.26
N ALA A 285 -0.83 -19.84 14.51
CA ALA A 285 0.55 -19.66 14.05
C ALA A 285 1.56 -19.51 15.20
N ARG A 286 1.12 -18.99 16.37
CA ARG A 286 1.99 -18.77 17.53
C ARG A 286 2.55 -20.07 18.11
N LEU A 287 1.88 -21.19 17.89
CA LEU A 287 2.35 -22.52 18.33
C LEU A 287 3.63 -22.97 17.60
N TYR A 288 3.97 -22.34 16.48
CA TYR A 288 5.15 -22.63 15.66
C TYR A 288 6.29 -21.61 15.86
N GLU A 289 6.22 -20.82 16.93
CA GLU A 289 7.24 -19.84 17.31
C GLU A 289 7.80 -20.15 18.72
N SER A 290 8.96 -19.59 19.06
CA SER A 290 9.48 -19.67 20.44
C SER A 290 8.50 -18.97 21.41
N PRO A 291 8.23 -19.54 22.60
CA PRO A 291 8.92 -20.67 23.25
C PRO A 291 8.37 -22.08 22.92
N PHE A 292 7.35 -22.20 22.07
CA PHE A 292 6.68 -23.47 21.79
C PHE A 292 7.54 -24.44 20.97
N THR A 293 8.38 -23.89 20.08
CA THR A 293 9.36 -24.68 19.31
C THR A 293 10.61 -25.05 20.09
N ASP A 294 10.79 -24.53 21.30
CA ASP A 294 11.96 -24.86 22.13
C ASP A 294 11.78 -26.23 22.83
N VAL A 295 10.52 -26.66 23.01
CA VAL A 295 10.18 -27.98 23.58
C VAL A 295 10.51 -29.12 22.59
N THR A 296 10.31 -28.91 21.28
CA THR A 296 10.75 -29.87 20.25
C THR A 296 11.23 -29.21 18.95
N PRO A 297 12.28 -29.76 18.30
CA PRO A 297 12.77 -29.27 17.00
C PRO A 297 11.76 -29.34 15.85
N ARG A 298 10.68 -30.13 16.00
CA ARG A 298 9.60 -30.27 15.01
C ARG A 298 8.35 -29.46 15.39
N GLY A 299 8.43 -28.62 16.42
CA GLY A 299 7.31 -27.85 16.92
C GLY A 299 6.18 -28.72 17.48
N PRO A 300 4.93 -28.26 17.41
CA PRO A 300 3.79 -28.93 18.03
C PRO A 300 3.43 -30.28 17.36
N ASP A 301 3.74 -30.44 16.08
CA ASP A 301 3.55 -31.70 15.32
C ASP A 301 4.49 -32.82 15.79
N GLY A 302 5.57 -32.47 16.49
CA GLY A 302 6.44 -33.44 17.15
C GLY A 302 5.87 -34.01 18.45
N LEU A 303 4.88 -33.33 19.04
CA LEU A 303 4.29 -33.68 20.34
C LEU A 303 2.91 -34.32 20.22
N PHE A 304 2.12 -33.94 19.22
CA PHE A 304 0.73 -34.34 19.12
C PHE A 304 0.45 -34.93 17.73
N GLN A 305 -0.41 -35.95 17.68
CA GLN A 305 -0.90 -36.48 16.42
C GLN A 305 -1.81 -35.45 15.73
N ALA A 306 -1.99 -35.56 14.41
CA ALA A 306 -2.82 -34.62 13.64
C ALA A 306 -4.23 -34.43 14.23
N ALA A 307 -4.89 -35.52 14.67
CA ALA A 307 -6.21 -35.45 15.30
C ALA A 307 -6.21 -34.72 16.66
N GLU A 308 -5.10 -34.81 17.41
CA GLU A 308 -4.94 -34.09 18.67
C GLU A 308 -4.63 -32.62 18.42
N MET A 309 -3.87 -32.30 17.36
CA MET A 309 -3.65 -30.93 16.92
C MET A 309 -4.95 -30.25 16.53
N ASP A 310 -5.80 -30.93 15.75
CA ASP A 310 -7.13 -30.43 15.40
C ASP A 310 -7.99 -30.18 16.63
N GLN A 311 -7.93 -31.06 17.64
CA GLN A 311 -8.65 -30.87 18.89
C GLN A 311 -8.12 -29.65 19.67
N LEU A 312 -6.80 -29.47 19.75
CA LEU A 312 -6.18 -28.32 20.41
C LEU A 312 -6.59 -27.01 19.73
N LEU A 313 -6.52 -26.96 18.40
CA LEU A 313 -6.93 -25.79 17.61
C LEU A 313 -8.42 -25.46 17.82
N ARG A 314 -9.29 -26.47 17.89
CA ARG A 314 -10.72 -26.26 18.22
C ARG A 314 -10.91 -25.70 19.64
N THR A 315 -10.12 -26.17 20.61
CA THR A 315 -10.16 -25.62 21.97
C THR A 315 -9.72 -24.16 22.00
N LEU A 316 -8.65 -23.81 21.30
CA LEU A 316 -8.18 -22.41 21.20
C LEU A 316 -9.21 -21.54 20.48
N GLU A 317 -9.85 -22.04 19.43
CA GLU A 317 -10.91 -21.33 18.72
C GLU A 317 -12.15 -21.14 19.61
N ALA A 318 -12.54 -22.15 20.40
CA ALA A 318 -13.63 -22.01 21.36
C ALA A 318 -13.32 -20.96 22.44
N VAL A 319 -12.07 -20.87 22.90
CA VAL A 319 -11.62 -19.77 23.76
C VAL A 319 -11.68 -18.45 23.00
N ARG A 320 -11.30 -18.40 21.72
CA ARG A 320 -11.38 -17.18 20.92
C ARG A 320 -12.81 -16.66 20.82
N THR A 321 -13.77 -17.52 20.51
CA THR A 321 -15.17 -17.15 20.28
C THR A 321 -15.90 -16.67 21.52
N THR A 322 -15.52 -17.05 22.74
CA THR A 322 -16.18 -16.53 23.97
C THR A 322 -16.04 -15.01 24.14
N ALA A 323 -15.00 -14.41 23.57
CA ALA A 323 -14.77 -12.96 23.60
C ALA A 323 -15.33 -12.23 22.37
N VAL A 324 -15.93 -12.94 21.43
CA VAL A 324 -16.70 -12.38 20.32
C VAL A 324 -18.17 -12.50 20.71
N ALA A 325 -18.96 -11.42 20.60
CA ALA A 325 -20.37 -11.52 20.96
C ALA A 325 -21.08 -12.58 20.13
N ALA A 326 -21.91 -13.37 20.82
CA ALA A 326 -22.86 -14.31 20.22
C ALA A 326 -24.08 -13.57 19.65
#